data_AF-A0A9C9W2R8-F1
#
_entry.id   AF-A0A9C9W2R8-F1
#
_cell.length_a   1.000
_cell.length_b   1.000
_cell.length_c   1.000
_cell.angle_alpha   90.00
_cell.angle_beta   90.00
_cell.angle_gamma   90.00
#
_symmetry.space_group_name_H-M   'P 1'
#
loop_
_entity.id
_entity.type
_entity.pdbx_description
1 polymer ?
#
loop_
_entity_poly.entity_id
_entity_poly.type
_entity_poly.pdbx_seq_one_letter_code
_entity_poly.pdbx_strand_id
1 'polypeptide(L)'
;MEKTRPETNRPSAARPAAKPVRTTLTLSGDEPRLPNGEIDFNHPYFDDAFEEDDTPRKLDLPDNADPLVPWSDIVKRPGQTITEGEITLHTRLAHRLFYGRKGGDGVEPVIGLVRFVSNLNTICAAAMQDDPYADQRMIEIETLMQNVKAFMKEELVTLNALLDSGSERRVKVKSIGSQEPATFRLKFQYSYGFLACDLLGLFDELANTALAAQHVGRLFAGDWTRTVGAAGRKMRHLFYRSTGFRYSGVCRDDFAANNAKARAVVAKYGEPPADILRGDRRPRWLPRRKPGEGKHA
;
A
#
# COMPACT_ATOMS: atom_id res chain seq x y z
N MET A 1 -56.91 14.97 -34.95
CA MET A 1 -56.44 16.00 -35.91
C MET A 1 -54.96 16.17 -35.65
N GLU A 2 -54.06 15.30 -36.11
CA GLU A 2 -53.80 14.84 -37.48
C GLU A 2 -53.41 15.97 -38.43
N LYS A 3 -52.18 15.80 -38.97
CA LYS A 3 -51.62 16.18 -40.28
C LYS A 3 -50.35 17.04 -40.19
N THR A 4 -49.13 16.47 -40.20
CA THR A 4 -48.34 15.83 -41.30
C THR A 4 -47.42 16.81 -42.06
N ARG A 5 -46.10 16.66 -41.82
CA ARG A 5 -44.92 16.45 -42.74
C ARG A 5 -44.75 17.31 -44.03
N PRO A 6 -43.57 17.38 -44.71
CA PRO A 6 -42.39 16.48 -44.65
C PRO A 6 -40.95 17.09 -44.71
N GLU A 7 -40.00 16.22 -44.36
CA GLU A 7 -38.64 15.93 -44.89
C GLU A 7 -37.71 17.03 -45.45
N THR A 8 -36.46 17.01 -44.98
CA THR A 8 -35.30 16.68 -45.85
C THR A 8 -34.21 15.96 -45.06
N ASN A 9 -33.49 15.12 -45.80
CA ASN A 9 -32.69 13.97 -45.42
C ASN A 9 -31.19 14.31 -45.47
N ARG A 10 -30.37 13.88 -44.50
CA ARG A 10 -29.05 13.24 -44.70
C ARG A 10 -28.30 12.93 -43.39
N PRO A 11 -27.68 11.73 -43.26
CA PRO A 11 -26.85 11.34 -42.11
C PRO A 11 -25.34 11.52 -42.37
N SER A 12 -24.57 11.88 -41.34
CA SER A 12 -23.09 11.96 -41.35
C SER A 12 -22.63 11.90 -39.87
N ALA A 13 -21.66 11.11 -39.40
CA ALA A 13 -20.59 10.38 -40.06
C ALA A 13 -20.29 9.07 -39.30
N ALA A 14 -20.08 7.99 -40.05
CA ALA A 14 -19.50 6.74 -39.57
C ALA A 14 -17.99 6.92 -39.36
N ARG A 15 -17.47 6.32 -38.28
CA ARG A 15 -16.01 6.21 -38.03
C ARG A 15 -15.34 5.46 -39.21
N PRO A 16 -14.15 5.91 -39.66
CA PRO A 16 -13.47 5.29 -40.79
C PRO A 16 -12.95 3.90 -40.45
N ALA A 17 -13.17 2.96 -41.36
CA ALA A 17 -12.61 1.62 -41.35
C ALA A 17 -11.07 1.68 -41.36
N ALA A 18 -10.44 0.93 -40.45
CA ALA A 18 -9.00 0.74 -40.45
C ALA A 18 -8.59 0.03 -41.75
N LYS A 19 -7.70 0.66 -42.52
CA LYS A 19 -7.08 0.08 -43.72
C LYS A 19 -6.29 -1.17 -43.32
N PRO A 20 -6.30 -2.26 -44.12
CA PRO A 20 -5.41 -3.38 -43.85
C PRO A 20 -3.96 -2.89 -43.97
N VAL A 21 -3.19 -3.08 -42.89
CA VAL A 21 -1.75 -2.88 -42.89
C VAL A 21 -1.16 -3.92 -43.83
N ARG A 22 -0.72 -3.46 -45.00
CA ARG A 22 0.05 -4.26 -45.95
C ARG A 22 1.41 -4.48 -45.31
N THR A 23 1.56 -5.56 -44.53
CA THR A 23 2.86 -6.05 -44.11
C THR A 23 3.60 -6.46 -45.36
N THR A 24 4.48 -5.59 -45.86
CA THR A 24 5.52 -5.98 -46.81
C THR A 24 6.46 -6.93 -46.08
N LEU A 25 6.18 -8.23 -46.21
CA LEU A 25 7.19 -9.27 -46.05
C LEU A 25 8.21 -9.05 -47.17
N THR A 26 9.35 -8.47 -46.83
CA THR A 26 10.56 -8.57 -47.65
C THR A 26 11.01 -10.02 -47.60
N LEU A 27 10.50 -10.84 -48.51
CA LEU A 27 11.06 -12.16 -48.81
C LEU A 27 12.34 -11.91 -49.63
N SER A 28 13.50 -11.93 -48.96
CA SER A 28 14.77 -12.11 -49.66
C SER A 28 14.96 -13.59 -49.93
N GLY A 29 14.53 -14.03 -51.10
CA GLY A 29 14.77 -15.36 -51.64
C GLY A 29 14.33 -15.34 -53.09
N ASP A 30 15.27 -15.44 -54.02
CA ASP A 30 14.96 -15.46 -55.45
C ASP A 30 14.08 -16.67 -55.76
N GLU A 31 12.91 -16.44 -56.38
CA GLU A 31 12.03 -17.52 -56.83
C GLU A 31 12.77 -18.43 -57.81
N PRO A 32 12.70 -19.76 -57.66
CA PRO A 32 13.37 -20.68 -58.55
C PRO A 32 12.80 -20.56 -59.97
N ARG A 33 13.69 -20.31 -60.93
CA ARG A 33 13.35 -20.15 -62.35
C ARG A 33 14.06 -21.19 -63.19
N LEU A 34 13.37 -21.66 -64.22
CA LEU A 34 13.93 -22.49 -65.27
C LEU A 34 14.97 -21.69 -66.10
N PRO A 35 15.87 -22.36 -66.83
CA PRO A 35 16.91 -21.69 -67.63
C PRO A 35 16.37 -20.72 -68.72
N ASN A 36 15.10 -20.87 -69.10
CA ASN A 36 14.40 -20.01 -70.05
C ASN A 36 13.75 -18.77 -69.39
N GLY A 37 13.91 -18.58 -68.08
CA GLY A 37 13.41 -17.43 -67.32
C GLY A 37 11.97 -17.56 -66.80
N GLU A 38 11.28 -18.66 -67.11
CA GLU A 38 9.96 -18.98 -66.57
C GLU A 38 10.06 -19.54 -65.14
N ILE A 39 9.00 -19.35 -64.36
CA ILE A 39 8.94 -19.83 -62.97
C ILE A 39 8.86 -21.36 -62.97
N ASP A 40 9.72 -22.02 -62.21
CA ASP A 40 9.71 -23.48 -62.08
C ASP A 40 8.65 -23.92 -61.06
N PHE A 41 7.42 -24.12 -61.53
CA PHE A 41 6.30 -24.56 -60.68
C PHE A 41 6.45 -25.99 -60.15
N ASN A 42 7.41 -26.78 -60.65
CA ASN A 42 7.71 -28.12 -60.15
C ASN A 42 8.91 -28.12 -59.18
N HIS A 43 9.44 -26.95 -58.83
CA HIS A 43 10.50 -26.85 -57.82
C HIS A 43 9.91 -27.19 -56.43
N PRO A 44 10.61 -27.97 -55.58
CA PRO A 44 10.13 -28.38 -54.25
C PRO A 44 9.84 -27.23 -53.28
N TYR A 45 10.14 -25.99 -53.68
CA TYR A 45 9.76 -24.76 -53.00
C TYR A 45 8.23 -24.52 -53.03
N PHE A 46 7.52 -25.09 -54.02
CA PHE A 46 6.07 -25.03 -54.13
C PHE A 46 5.37 -26.31 -53.60
N ASP A 47 6.12 -27.37 -53.34
CA ASP A 47 5.63 -28.64 -52.76
C ASP A 47 5.67 -28.66 -51.22
N ASP A 48 6.17 -27.59 -50.58
CA ASP A 48 5.82 -27.28 -49.20
C ASP A 48 4.33 -26.93 -49.18
N ALA A 49 3.50 -27.97 -49.30
CA ALA A 49 2.13 -27.95 -48.85
C ALA A 49 2.17 -27.21 -47.51
N PHE A 50 1.41 -26.12 -47.41
CA PHE A 50 1.02 -25.62 -46.11
C PHE A 50 0.39 -26.81 -45.40
N GLU A 51 1.19 -27.56 -44.65
CA GLU A 51 0.72 -28.38 -43.55
C GLU A 51 0.03 -27.34 -42.68
N GLU A 52 -1.29 -27.17 -42.90
CA GLU A 52 -2.14 -26.63 -41.87
C GLU A 52 -1.84 -27.51 -40.68
N ASP A 53 -1.05 -26.97 -39.76
CA ASP A 53 -0.87 -27.51 -38.43
C ASP A 53 -2.25 -27.43 -37.78
N ASP A 54 -3.10 -28.39 -38.15
CA ASP A 54 -4.49 -28.56 -37.72
C ASP A 54 -4.51 -29.15 -36.29
N THR A 55 -3.37 -29.14 -35.61
CA THR A 55 -3.35 -29.20 -34.17
C THR A 55 -3.92 -27.88 -33.66
N PRO A 56 -5.12 -27.87 -33.05
CA PRO A 56 -5.65 -26.64 -32.48
C PRO A 56 -4.63 -26.19 -31.44
N ARG A 57 -3.96 -25.05 -31.71
CA ARG A 57 -3.13 -24.38 -30.71
C ARG A 57 -4.02 -24.23 -29.49
N LYS A 58 -3.75 -25.04 -28.45
CA LYS A 58 -4.48 -24.93 -27.18
C LYS A 58 -4.28 -23.48 -26.76
N LEU A 59 -5.35 -22.70 -26.82
CA LEU A 59 -5.34 -21.36 -26.28
C LEU A 59 -5.22 -21.57 -24.78
N ASP A 60 -4.00 -21.54 -24.26
CA ASP A 60 -3.73 -21.74 -22.85
C ASP A 60 -4.52 -20.68 -22.09
N LEU A 61 -5.59 -21.11 -21.42
CA LEU A 61 -6.42 -20.21 -20.66
C LEU A 61 -5.60 -19.67 -19.49
N PRO A 62 -5.72 -18.37 -19.16
CA PRO A 62 -5.00 -17.78 -18.04
C PRO A 62 -5.16 -18.61 -16.75
N ASP A 63 -4.07 -18.78 -16.01
CA ASP A 63 -4.03 -19.51 -14.73
C ASP A 63 -4.51 -20.97 -14.81
N ASN A 64 -4.42 -21.62 -16.00
CA ASN A 64 -4.96 -22.95 -16.27
C ASN A 64 -6.47 -23.05 -15.96
N ALA A 65 -7.22 -22.00 -16.28
CA ALA A 65 -8.67 -21.99 -16.08
C ALA A 65 -9.35 -23.13 -16.85
N ASP A 66 -10.41 -23.68 -16.25
CA ASP A 66 -11.20 -24.76 -16.84
C ASP A 66 -11.76 -24.33 -18.21
N PRO A 67 -11.58 -25.14 -19.27
CA PRO A 67 -12.07 -24.83 -20.62
C PRO A 67 -13.58 -24.56 -20.71
N LEU A 68 -14.37 -25.01 -19.74
CA LEU A 68 -15.82 -24.75 -19.67
C LEU A 68 -16.17 -23.32 -19.25
N VAL A 69 -15.22 -22.57 -18.70
CA VAL A 69 -15.46 -21.19 -18.24
C VAL A 69 -15.38 -20.22 -19.44
N PRO A 70 -16.39 -19.36 -19.65
CA PRO A 70 -16.35 -18.37 -20.71
C PRO A 70 -15.15 -17.43 -20.58
N TRP A 71 -14.48 -17.16 -21.70
CA TRP A 71 -13.33 -16.24 -21.76
C TRP A 71 -13.61 -14.87 -21.14
N SER A 72 -14.84 -14.37 -21.28
CA SER A 72 -15.29 -13.10 -20.70
C SER A 72 -15.18 -13.05 -19.19
N ASP A 73 -15.32 -14.19 -18.50
CA ASP A 73 -15.28 -14.25 -17.04
C ASP A 73 -13.85 -14.51 -16.54
N ILE A 74 -13.02 -15.19 -17.32
CA ILE A 74 -11.60 -15.41 -17.03
C ILE A 74 -10.81 -14.09 -17.10
N VAL A 75 -11.17 -13.21 -18.04
CA VAL A 75 -10.54 -11.88 -18.17
C VAL A 75 -11.00 -10.92 -17.07
N LYS A 76 -12.19 -11.12 -16.48
CA LYS A 76 -12.69 -10.31 -15.35
C LYS A 76 -11.95 -10.68 -14.07
N ARG A 77 -10.77 -10.10 -13.88
CA ARG A 77 -10.01 -10.23 -12.64
C ARG A 77 -10.57 -9.27 -11.58
N PRO A 78 -10.79 -9.73 -10.33
CA PRO A 78 -11.11 -8.82 -9.25
C PRO A 78 -9.96 -7.80 -9.08
N GLY A 79 -10.33 -6.55 -8.81
CA GLY A 79 -9.38 -5.49 -8.49
C GLY A 79 -8.70 -5.71 -7.13
N GLN A 80 -7.82 -4.79 -6.75
CA GLN A 80 -7.15 -4.85 -5.45
C GLN A 80 -8.17 -4.78 -4.31
N THR A 81 -8.09 -5.73 -3.37
CA THR A 81 -8.86 -5.69 -2.12
C THR A 81 -8.37 -4.52 -1.26
N ILE A 82 -9.27 -3.62 -0.91
CA ILE A 82 -9.01 -2.49 -0.02
C ILE A 82 -9.78 -2.72 1.28
N THR A 83 -9.10 -2.66 2.41
CA THR A 83 -9.75 -2.72 3.72
C THR A 83 -10.25 -1.34 4.11
N GLU A 84 -11.54 -1.20 4.36
CA GLU A 84 -12.13 0.02 4.92
C GLU A 84 -12.27 -0.13 6.44
N GLY A 85 -12.07 0.96 7.16
CA GLY A 85 -12.27 1.02 8.60
C GLY A 85 -12.77 2.39 9.04
N GLU A 86 -13.23 2.47 10.27
CA GLU A 86 -13.78 3.67 10.86
C GLU A 86 -13.18 3.89 12.24
N ILE A 87 -12.81 5.13 12.55
CA ILE A 87 -12.31 5.53 13.86
C ILE A 87 -13.17 6.66 14.41
N THR A 88 -13.60 6.52 15.65
CA THR A 88 -14.38 7.52 16.38
C THR A 88 -13.52 8.09 17.48
N LEU A 89 -13.29 9.40 17.45
CA LEU A 89 -12.43 10.11 18.39
C LEU A 89 -13.26 10.98 19.32
N HIS A 90 -13.04 10.83 20.62
CA HIS A 90 -13.70 11.58 21.69
C HIS A 90 -12.85 12.74 22.20
N THR A 91 -11.53 12.72 22.04
CA THR A 91 -10.65 13.77 22.58
C THR A 91 -10.09 14.68 21.49
N ARG A 92 -10.00 15.98 21.81
CA ARG A 92 -9.29 16.96 20.98
C ARG A 92 -7.80 16.63 20.80
N LEU A 93 -7.21 15.91 21.75
CA LEU A 93 -5.82 15.49 21.70
C LEU A 93 -5.58 14.45 20.61
N ALA A 94 -6.41 13.41 20.56
CA ALA A 94 -6.34 12.40 19.51
C ALA A 94 -6.69 12.99 18.14
N HIS A 95 -7.71 13.87 18.09
CA HIS A 95 -8.07 14.58 16.86
C HIS A 95 -6.90 15.40 16.27
N ARG A 96 -6.09 16.05 17.11
CA ARG A 96 -4.87 16.76 16.67
C ARG A 96 -3.80 15.80 16.14
N LEU A 97 -3.65 14.62 16.73
CA LEU A 97 -2.73 13.58 16.23
C LEU A 97 -3.24 12.96 14.92
N PHE A 98 -4.54 12.94 14.68
CA PHE A 98 -5.11 12.43 13.43
C PHE A 98 -4.67 13.27 12.22
N TYR A 99 -4.97 14.57 12.23
CA TYR A 99 -4.68 15.46 11.09
C TYR A 99 -3.26 16.05 11.10
N GLY A 100 -2.65 16.21 12.27
CA GLY A 100 -1.37 16.91 12.42
C GLY A 100 -1.49 18.41 12.15
N ARG A 101 -0.37 19.05 11.79
CA ARG A 101 -0.31 20.47 11.45
C ARG A 101 0.66 20.68 10.29
N LYS A 102 0.22 21.41 9.26
CA LYS A 102 1.10 21.82 8.15
C LYS A 102 2.23 22.72 8.69
N GLY A 103 3.42 22.58 8.14
CA GLY A 103 4.50 23.54 8.36
C GLY A 103 4.15 24.90 7.76
N GLY A 104 4.69 25.96 8.37
CA GLY A 104 4.60 27.33 7.88
C GLY A 104 5.98 27.99 7.95
N ASP A 105 6.05 29.28 7.66
CA ASP A 105 7.32 30.02 7.69
C ASP A 105 7.96 29.93 9.08
N GLY A 106 9.12 29.28 9.16
CA GLY A 106 9.86 29.05 10.41
C GLY A 106 9.24 28.04 11.38
N VAL A 107 8.15 27.33 11.01
CA VAL A 107 7.49 26.37 11.89
C VAL A 107 7.43 24.99 11.26
N GLU A 108 8.13 24.03 11.87
CA GLU A 108 8.17 22.64 11.43
C GLU A 108 6.76 22.00 11.44
N PRO A 109 6.40 21.19 10.41
CA PRO A 109 5.17 20.42 10.39
C PRO A 109 5.08 19.43 11.56
N VAL A 110 3.86 19.23 12.07
CA VAL A 110 3.53 18.11 12.96
C VAL A 110 2.90 17.02 12.12
N ILE A 111 3.58 15.88 12.04
CA ILE A 111 3.08 14.71 11.31
C ILE A 111 1.90 14.13 12.07
N GLY A 112 0.74 14.07 11.41
CA GLY A 112 -0.42 13.34 11.90
C GLY A 112 -0.48 11.92 11.36
N LEU A 113 -1.48 11.16 11.82
CA LEU A 113 -1.74 9.78 11.42
C LEU A 113 -1.85 9.64 9.89
N VAL A 114 -2.56 10.54 9.21
CA VAL A 114 -2.75 10.45 7.76
C VAL A 114 -1.42 10.49 7.01
N ARG A 115 -0.53 11.42 7.39
CA ARG A 115 0.81 11.53 6.80
C ARG A 115 1.72 10.37 7.20
N PHE A 116 1.63 9.92 8.45
CA PHE A 116 2.35 8.75 8.94
C PHE A 116 1.99 7.50 8.11
N VAL A 117 0.71 7.21 7.92
CA VAL A 117 0.24 6.07 7.13
C VAL A 117 0.67 6.19 5.67
N SER A 118 0.60 7.40 5.08
CA SER A 118 1.11 7.64 3.72
C SER A 118 2.60 7.28 3.60
N ASN A 119 3.43 7.69 4.57
CA ASN A 119 4.85 7.35 4.58
C ASN A 119 5.07 5.84 4.74
N LEU A 120 4.30 5.19 5.62
CA LEU A 120 4.36 3.74 5.80
C LEU A 120 4.02 3.00 4.51
N ASN A 121 3.04 3.47 3.73
CA ASN A 121 2.70 2.85 2.46
C ASN A 121 3.89 2.91 1.48
N THR A 122 4.63 4.02 1.45
CA THR A 122 5.85 4.15 0.64
C THR A 122 6.95 3.19 1.10
N ILE A 123 7.17 3.08 2.41
CA ILE A 123 8.18 2.16 2.96
C ILE A 123 7.77 0.70 2.70
N CYS A 124 6.50 0.35 2.88
CA CYS A 124 6.00 -1.00 2.60
C CYS A 124 6.14 -1.36 1.12
N ALA A 125 5.85 -0.43 0.21
CA ALA A 125 6.03 -0.63 -1.22
C ALA A 125 7.51 -0.90 -1.56
N ALA A 126 8.45 -0.15 -0.97
CA ALA A 126 9.88 -0.40 -1.12
C ALA A 126 10.30 -1.77 -0.57
N ALA A 127 9.80 -2.16 0.60
CA ALA A 127 10.09 -3.46 1.21
C ALA A 127 9.53 -4.64 0.37
N MET A 128 8.43 -4.44 -0.35
CA MET A 128 7.91 -5.42 -1.32
C MET A 128 8.83 -5.58 -2.55
N GLN A 129 9.60 -4.55 -2.90
CA GLN A 129 10.61 -4.56 -3.95
C GLN A 129 11.99 -5.08 -3.47
N ASP A 130 12.02 -5.72 -2.30
CA ASP A 130 13.25 -6.28 -1.70
C ASP A 130 14.30 -5.24 -1.29
N ASP A 131 13.87 -4.04 -0.90
CA ASP A 131 14.76 -3.02 -0.32
C ASP A 131 15.12 -3.36 1.15
N PRO A 132 16.39 -3.63 1.48
CA PRO A 132 16.79 -3.96 2.86
C PRO A 132 16.68 -2.77 3.83
N TYR A 133 16.84 -1.53 3.37
CA TYR A 133 16.67 -0.34 4.22
C TYR A 133 15.19 -0.11 4.57
N ALA A 134 14.29 -0.50 3.67
CA ALA A 134 12.86 -0.46 3.93
C ALA A 134 12.47 -1.48 5.02
N ASP A 135 12.98 -2.72 4.92
CA ASP A 135 12.79 -3.75 5.95
C ASP A 135 13.33 -3.25 7.31
N GLN A 136 14.54 -2.65 7.34
CA GLN A 136 15.11 -2.07 8.56
C GLN A 136 14.22 -0.98 9.15
N ARG A 137 13.80 -0.01 8.34
CA ARG A 137 12.97 1.11 8.81
C ARG A 137 11.64 0.61 9.38
N MET A 138 11.03 -0.39 8.74
CA MET A 138 9.79 -0.98 9.22
C MET A 138 9.96 -1.73 10.55
N ILE A 139 11.07 -2.47 10.74
CA ILE A 139 11.37 -3.14 12.01
C ILE A 139 11.51 -2.12 13.15
N GLU A 140 12.20 -1.00 12.91
CA GLU A 140 12.35 0.07 13.89
C GLU A 140 10.98 0.66 14.27
N ILE A 141 10.14 0.95 13.28
CA ILE A 141 8.79 1.49 13.49
C ILE A 141 7.91 0.48 14.24
N GLU A 142 7.93 -0.79 13.85
CA GLU A 142 7.16 -1.87 14.49
C GLU A 142 7.54 -1.99 15.98
N THR A 143 8.83 -1.97 16.29
CA THR A 143 9.34 -2.02 17.66
C THR A 143 8.86 -0.82 18.47
N LEU A 144 8.91 0.39 17.88
CA LEU A 144 8.40 1.60 18.51
C LEU A 144 6.89 1.53 18.73
N MET A 145 6.11 1.04 17.77
CA MET A 145 4.66 0.86 17.94
C MET A 145 4.35 -0.06 19.11
N GLN A 146 5.08 -1.17 19.25
CA GLN A 146 4.92 -2.10 20.38
C GLN A 146 5.24 -1.43 21.72
N ASN A 147 6.36 -0.72 21.82
CA ASN A 147 6.76 -0.01 23.02
C ASN A 147 5.75 1.07 23.43
N VAL A 148 5.24 1.83 22.45
CA VAL A 148 4.23 2.86 22.69
C VAL A 148 2.90 2.25 23.12
N LYS A 149 2.49 1.13 22.50
CA LYS A 149 1.28 0.39 22.88
C LYS A 149 1.38 -0.17 24.31
N ALA A 150 2.52 -0.77 24.67
CA ALA A 150 2.75 -1.30 26.01
C ALA A 150 2.66 -0.18 27.07
N PHE A 151 3.39 0.91 26.85
CA PHE A 151 3.35 2.08 27.74
C PHE A 151 1.92 2.61 27.95
N MET A 152 1.14 2.80 26.88
CA MET A 152 -0.23 3.30 27.02
C MET A 152 -1.15 2.33 27.76
N LYS A 153 -0.99 1.02 27.54
CA LYS A 153 -1.78 0.02 28.27
C LYS A 153 -1.49 0.05 29.76
N GLU A 154 -0.23 0.13 30.16
CA GLU A 154 0.17 0.22 31.57
C GLU A 154 -0.41 1.47 32.25
N GLU A 155 -0.33 2.62 31.59
CA GLU A 155 -0.90 3.86 32.11
C GLU A 155 -2.44 3.79 32.19
N LEU A 156 -3.09 3.12 31.23
CA LEU A 156 -4.54 2.94 31.23
C LEU A 156 -5.02 2.06 32.39
N VAL A 157 -4.27 0.99 32.72
CA VAL A 157 -4.54 0.18 33.93
C VAL A 157 -4.44 1.06 35.18
N THR A 158 -3.39 1.90 35.27
CA THR A 158 -3.18 2.80 36.40
C THR A 158 -4.30 3.83 36.56
N LEU A 159 -4.74 4.43 35.45
CA LEU A 159 -5.84 5.41 35.45
C LEU A 159 -7.19 4.78 35.81
N ASN A 160 -7.48 3.57 35.32
CA ASN A 160 -8.70 2.87 35.67
C ASN A 160 -8.73 2.51 37.17
N ALA A 161 -7.62 1.99 37.71
CA ALA A 161 -7.50 1.72 39.14
C ALA A 161 -7.69 2.99 39.99
N LEU A 162 -7.18 4.14 39.52
CA LEU A 162 -7.37 5.44 40.17
C LEU A 162 -8.84 5.89 40.16
N LEU A 163 -9.57 5.67 39.07
CA LEU A 163 -11.00 5.95 38.97
C LEU A 163 -11.85 5.05 39.87
N ASP A 164 -11.45 3.78 40.00
CA ASP A 164 -12.12 2.82 40.87
C ASP A 164 -11.80 3.06 42.37
N SER A 165 -10.66 3.71 42.68
CA SER A 165 -10.23 4.02 44.04
C SER A 165 -11.18 5.02 44.73
N GLY A 166 -12.15 4.51 45.49
CA GLY A 166 -13.17 5.31 46.18
C GLY A 166 -14.62 4.91 45.85
N SER A 167 -14.81 3.80 45.13
CA SER A 167 -16.11 3.19 44.82
C SER A 167 -16.92 2.74 46.05
N GLU A 168 -16.40 2.87 47.26
CA GLU A 168 -17.14 2.64 48.52
C GLU A 168 -18.26 3.66 48.74
N ARG A 169 -18.09 4.86 48.20
CA ARG A 169 -19.19 5.82 48.09
C ARG A 169 -20.02 5.39 46.88
N ARG A 170 -21.35 5.34 46.98
CA ARG A 170 -22.30 4.86 45.94
C ARG A 170 -22.27 5.62 44.59
N VAL A 171 -21.20 6.35 44.30
CA VAL A 171 -20.95 7.13 43.08
C VAL A 171 -19.94 6.36 42.23
N LYS A 172 -20.41 5.78 41.11
CA LYS A 172 -19.54 5.16 40.10
C LYS A 172 -19.24 6.19 39.02
N VAL A 173 -17.96 6.48 38.81
CA VAL A 173 -17.51 7.35 37.72
C VAL A 173 -17.15 6.46 36.54
N LYS A 174 -17.80 6.69 35.39
CA LYS A 174 -17.37 6.09 34.12
C LYS A 174 -16.76 7.18 33.26
N SER A 175 -15.75 6.81 32.49
CA SER A 175 -15.25 7.63 31.38
C SER A 175 -16.37 7.72 30.33
N ILE A 176 -17.19 8.78 30.41
CA ILE A 176 -18.22 9.07 29.41
C ILE A 176 -17.49 9.82 28.29
N GLY A 177 -17.46 9.22 27.09
CA GLY A 177 -16.87 9.86 25.91
C GLY A 177 -17.55 11.18 25.55
N SER A 178 -16.93 11.93 24.63
CA SER A 178 -17.48 13.19 24.11
C SER A 178 -18.98 13.07 23.75
N GLN A 179 -19.75 14.10 24.08
CA GLN A 179 -21.16 14.26 23.68
C GLN A 179 -21.31 14.34 22.15
N GLU A 180 -20.27 14.84 21.46
CA GLU A 180 -20.18 14.90 20.01
C GLU A 180 -18.83 14.30 19.58
N PRO A 181 -18.75 12.98 19.40
CA PRO A 181 -17.53 12.35 18.91
C PRO A 181 -17.38 12.55 17.41
N ALA A 182 -16.13 12.63 16.94
CA ALA A 182 -15.82 12.81 15.54
C ALA A 182 -15.45 11.47 14.90
N THR A 183 -16.20 11.06 13.87
CA THR A 183 -16.00 9.78 13.18
C THR A 183 -15.37 9.98 11.81
N PHE A 184 -14.35 9.19 11.51
CA PHE A 184 -13.58 9.26 10.28
C PHE A 184 -13.48 7.89 9.62
N ARG A 185 -13.84 7.82 8.34
CA ARG A 185 -13.65 6.63 7.52
C ARG A 185 -12.28 6.64 6.85
N LEU A 186 -11.62 5.50 6.89
CA LEU A 186 -10.25 5.31 6.44
C LEU A 186 -10.17 4.09 5.52
N LYS A 187 -9.28 4.17 4.54
CA LYS A 187 -8.95 3.04 3.67
C LYS A 187 -7.51 2.65 3.91
N PHE A 188 -7.27 1.36 4.10
CA PHE A 188 -5.95 0.81 4.40
C PHE A 188 -5.43 0.01 3.22
N GLN A 189 -4.30 0.45 2.67
CA GLN A 189 -3.57 -0.28 1.63
C GLN A 189 -2.76 -1.45 2.22
N TYR A 190 -2.19 -1.24 3.41
CA TYR A 190 -1.41 -2.24 4.16
C TYR A 190 -1.88 -2.32 5.61
N SER A 191 -1.65 -3.45 6.28
CA SER A 191 -2.09 -3.70 7.66
C SER A 191 -1.55 -2.68 8.67
N TYR A 192 -0.38 -2.09 8.42
CA TYR A 192 0.19 -1.07 9.31
C TYR A 192 -0.65 0.20 9.42
N GLY A 193 -1.45 0.53 8.39
CA GLY A 193 -2.40 1.64 8.46
C GLY A 193 -3.45 1.40 9.55
N PHE A 194 -4.02 0.19 9.59
CA PHE A 194 -4.96 -0.22 10.62
C PHE A 194 -4.32 -0.23 12.01
N LEU A 195 -3.12 -0.81 12.15
CA LEU A 195 -2.41 -0.86 13.43
C LEU A 195 -2.10 0.55 13.99
N ALA A 196 -1.78 1.50 13.11
CA ALA A 196 -1.56 2.89 13.51
C ALA A 196 -2.87 3.56 13.98
N CYS A 197 -4.01 3.22 13.38
CA CYS A 197 -5.32 3.69 13.80
C CYS A 197 -5.75 3.10 15.14
N ASP A 198 -5.57 1.78 15.33
CA ASP A 198 -5.79 1.10 16.61
C ASP A 198 -4.98 1.77 17.74
N LEU A 199 -3.71 2.09 17.47
CA LEU A 199 -2.87 2.79 18.43
C LEU A 199 -3.34 4.21 18.75
N LEU A 200 -3.90 4.93 17.76
CA LEU A 200 -4.52 6.24 18.00
C LEU A 200 -5.81 6.12 18.83
N GLY A 201 -6.62 5.07 18.59
CA GLY A 201 -7.80 4.77 19.40
C GLY A 201 -7.43 4.50 20.86
N LEU A 202 -6.38 3.73 21.11
CA LEU A 202 -5.86 3.50 22.47
C LEU A 202 -5.41 4.81 23.15
N PHE A 203 -4.77 5.71 22.40
CA PHE A 203 -4.40 7.03 22.93
C PHE A 203 -5.63 7.86 23.27
N ASP A 204 -6.66 7.83 22.43
CA ASP A 204 -7.93 8.53 22.66
C ASP A 204 -8.62 8.02 23.93
N GLU A 205 -8.67 6.69 24.11
CA GLU A 205 -9.19 6.05 25.33
C GLU A 205 -8.41 6.48 26.57
N LEU A 206 -7.07 6.42 26.53
CA LEU A 206 -6.20 6.88 27.61
C LEU A 206 -6.46 8.34 27.99
N ALA A 207 -6.54 9.23 26.98
CA ALA A 207 -6.78 10.65 27.18
C ALA A 207 -8.18 10.90 27.76
N ASN A 208 -9.20 10.18 27.29
CA ASN A 208 -10.56 10.29 27.79
C ASN A 208 -10.67 9.86 29.27
N THR A 209 -10.05 8.73 29.61
CA THR A 209 -9.99 8.22 31.00
C THR A 209 -9.22 9.18 31.91
N ALA A 210 -8.12 9.78 31.44
CA ALA A 210 -7.40 10.80 32.19
C ALA A 210 -8.24 12.07 32.42
N LEU A 211 -9.01 12.52 31.41
CA LEU A 211 -9.93 13.65 31.55
C LEU A 211 -11.03 13.35 32.57
N ALA A 212 -11.59 12.14 32.57
CA ALA A 212 -12.56 11.71 33.56
C ALA A 212 -11.95 11.75 34.97
N ALA A 213 -10.75 11.21 35.16
CA ALA A 213 -10.04 11.22 36.44
C ALA A 213 -9.73 12.64 36.93
N GLN A 214 -9.37 13.56 36.02
CA GLN A 214 -9.18 14.97 36.34
C GLN A 214 -10.50 15.64 36.76
N HIS A 215 -11.59 15.38 36.05
CA HIS A 215 -12.89 15.97 36.33
C HIS A 215 -13.42 15.61 37.73
N VAL A 216 -13.13 14.40 38.20
CA VAL A 216 -13.50 13.95 39.55
C VAL A 216 -12.45 14.24 40.62
N GLY A 217 -11.46 15.08 40.30
CA GLY A 217 -10.44 15.54 41.24
C GLY A 217 -9.45 14.46 41.69
N ARG A 218 -9.25 13.40 40.88
CA ARG A 218 -8.35 12.28 41.17
C ARG A 218 -7.02 12.35 40.45
N LEU A 219 -6.92 13.13 39.37
CA LEU A 219 -5.70 13.32 38.60
C LEU A 219 -5.20 14.76 38.69
N PHE A 220 -3.93 14.94 39.05
CA PHE A 220 -3.29 16.26 39.12
C PHE A 220 -2.43 16.56 37.86
N ALA A 221 -1.97 17.81 37.73
CA ALA A 221 -1.20 18.26 36.57
C ALA A 221 0.11 17.50 36.34
N GLY A 222 0.78 17.08 37.43
CA GLY A 222 2.00 16.27 37.36
C GLY A 222 1.73 14.89 36.75
N ASP A 223 0.68 14.21 37.21
CA ASP A 223 0.27 12.91 36.69
C ASP A 223 -0.14 13.01 35.22
N TRP A 224 -0.92 14.03 34.86
CA TRP A 224 -1.29 14.28 33.46
C TRP A 224 -0.06 14.38 32.52
N THR A 225 0.97 15.08 32.96
CA THR A 225 2.20 15.27 32.17
C THR A 225 3.00 13.97 32.04
N ARG A 226 3.00 13.15 33.09
CA ARG A 226 3.63 11.82 33.12
C ARG A 226 2.87 10.82 32.23
N THR A 227 1.54 10.89 32.20
CA THR A 227 0.70 9.94 31.48
C THR A 227 0.39 10.42 30.05
N VAL A 228 -0.63 11.25 29.87
CA VAL A 228 -1.13 11.76 28.59
C VAL A 228 -0.06 12.56 27.85
N GLY A 229 0.70 13.39 28.58
CA GLY A 229 1.80 14.17 28.03
C GLY A 229 2.91 13.28 27.44
N ALA A 230 3.33 12.24 28.17
CA ALA A 230 4.35 11.31 27.70
C ALA A 230 3.84 10.44 26.55
N ALA A 231 2.61 9.93 26.64
CA ALA A 231 1.97 9.16 25.56
C ALA A 231 1.91 9.98 24.26
N GLY A 232 1.49 11.26 24.36
CA GLY A 232 1.46 12.16 23.21
C GLY A 232 2.85 12.45 22.62
N ARG A 233 3.89 12.62 23.45
CA ARG A 233 5.29 12.76 22.98
C ARG A 233 5.78 11.51 22.26
N LYS A 234 5.53 10.33 22.83
CA LYS A 234 5.88 9.03 22.24
C LYS A 234 5.19 8.80 20.90
N MET A 235 3.89 9.14 20.78
CA MET A 235 3.15 9.08 19.52
C MET A 235 3.75 10.00 18.45
N ARG A 236 4.06 11.26 18.79
CA ARG A 236 4.69 12.17 17.82
C ARG A 236 6.08 11.70 17.41
N HIS A 237 6.86 11.15 18.34
CA HIS A 237 8.17 10.56 18.02
C HIS A 237 8.02 9.38 17.05
N LEU A 238 7.10 8.46 17.32
CA LEU A 238 6.77 7.36 16.41
C LEU A 238 6.40 7.88 15.01
N PHE A 239 5.51 8.87 14.93
CA PHE A 239 5.09 9.44 13.65
C PHE A 239 6.25 10.09 12.90
N TYR A 240 7.12 10.79 13.62
CA TYR A 240 8.33 11.39 13.07
C TYR A 240 9.29 10.35 12.48
N ARG A 241 9.43 9.16 13.08
CA ARG A 241 10.31 8.10 12.57
C ARG A 241 9.94 7.57 11.18
N SER A 242 8.71 7.79 10.71
CA SER A 242 8.33 7.49 9.32
C SER A 242 8.94 8.44 8.29
N THR A 243 9.48 9.58 8.72
CA THR A 243 10.03 10.59 7.81
C THR A 243 11.49 10.35 7.47
N GLY A 244 11.95 11.01 6.41
CA GLY A 244 13.32 10.92 5.93
C GLY A 244 13.65 9.61 5.23
N PHE A 245 12.73 8.65 5.16
CA PHE A 245 12.90 7.48 4.30
C PHE A 245 12.87 7.91 2.84
N ARG A 246 13.88 7.48 2.09
CA ARG A 246 13.93 7.62 0.63
C ARG A 246 14.18 6.24 0.06
N TYR A 247 13.43 5.90 -0.98
CA TYR A 247 13.60 4.64 -1.69
C TYR A 247 15.05 4.51 -2.16
N SER A 248 15.70 3.40 -1.82
CA SER A 248 17.12 3.21 -2.11
C SER A 248 17.35 2.69 -3.53
N GLY A 249 16.35 2.02 -4.12
CA GLY A 249 16.44 1.46 -5.47
C GLY A 249 17.38 0.27 -5.60
N VAL A 250 17.80 -0.33 -4.47
CA VAL A 250 18.65 -1.52 -4.44
C VAL A 250 17.88 -2.69 -3.85
N CYS A 251 18.06 -3.88 -4.43
CA CYS A 251 17.55 -5.14 -3.90
C CYS A 251 18.67 -5.95 -3.24
N ARG A 252 18.34 -6.99 -2.46
CA ARG A 252 19.34 -7.88 -1.86
C ARG A 252 20.26 -8.54 -2.89
N ASP A 253 19.76 -8.82 -4.10
CA ASP A 253 20.58 -9.36 -5.19
C ASP A 253 21.67 -8.37 -5.63
N ASP A 254 21.41 -7.05 -5.59
CA ASP A 254 22.43 -6.02 -5.85
C ASP A 254 23.55 -6.04 -4.82
N PHE A 255 23.25 -6.37 -3.56
CA PHE A 255 24.24 -6.53 -2.51
C PHE A 255 25.04 -7.82 -2.67
N ALA A 256 24.38 -8.93 -3.04
CA ALA A 256 25.04 -10.20 -3.33
C ALA A 256 25.99 -10.08 -4.53
N ALA A 257 25.59 -9.35 -5.57
CA ALA A 257 26.41 -9.07 -6.75
C ALA A 257 27.47 -7.97 -6.53
N ASN A 258 27.45 -7.28 -5.38
CA ASN A 258 28.28 -6.11 -5.10
C ASN A 258 28.22 -5.08 -6.24
N ASN A 259 27.01 -4.66 -6.60
CA ASN A 259 26.79 -3.71 -7.68
C ASN A 259 27.26 -2.29 -7.31
N ALA A 260 27.60 -1.48 -8.32
CA ALA A 260 27.97 -0.07 -8.12
C ALA A 260 26.85 0.73 -7.42
N LYS A 261 25.58 0.38 -7.68
CA LYS A 261 24.40 0.93 -6.99
C LYS A 261 24.43 0.63 -5.49
N ALA A 262 24.67 -0.63 -5.11
CA ALA A 262 24.75 -1.03 -3.71
C ALA A 262 25.86 -0.27 -2.96
N ARG A 263 27.06 -0.16 -3.55
CA ARG A 263 28.17 0.63 -2.96
C ARG A 263 27.83 2.10 -2.76
N ALA A 264 27.20 2.73 -3.76
CA ALA A 264 26.81 4.14 -3.68
C ALA A 264 25.77 4.40 -2.58
N VAL A 265 24.82 3.48 -2.40
CA VAL A 265 23.79 3.57 -1.37
C VAL A 265 24.39 3.34 0.02
N VAL A 266 25.28 2.36 0.19
CA VAL A 266 26.00 2.12 1.45
C VAL A 266 26.84 3.34 1.86
N ALA A 267 27.53 3.97 0.90
CA ALA A 267 28.28 5.20 1.18
C ALA A 267 27.39 6.36 1.66
N LYS A 268 26.11 6.37 1.28
CA LYS A 268 25.15 7.42 1.62
C LYS A 268 24.38 7.17 2.91
N TYR A 269 23.96 5.93 3.17
CA TYR A 269 23.06 5.58 4.28
C TYR A 269 23.67 4.66 5.33
N GLY A 270 24.91 4.20 5.13
CA GLY A 270 25.55 3.19 5.96
C GLY A 270 25.15 1.77 5.56
N GLU A 271 25.84 0.78 6.13
CA GLU A 271 25.54 -0.62 5.86
C GLU A 271 24.36 -1.11 6.74
N PRO A 272 23.32 -1.72 6.14
CA PRO A 272 22.23 -2.28 6.93
C PRO A 272 22.69 -3.55 7.69
N PRO A 273 22.03 -3.89 8.81
CA PRO A 273 22.36 -5.09 9.60
C PRO A 273 22.38 -6.38 8.77
N ALA A 274 23.35 -7.26 9.07
CA ALA A 274 23.58 -8.49 8.30
C ALA A 274 22.38 -9.47 8.31
N ASP A 275 21.63 -9.53 9.40
CA ASP A 275 20.39 -10.31 9.53
C ASP A 275 19.28 -9.81 8.58
N ILE A 276 19.23 -8.50 8.33
CA ILE A 276 18.29 -7.88 7.39
C ILE A 276 18.77 -8.03 5.94
N LEU A 277 20.08 -7.98 5.70
CA LEU A 277 20.64 -8.23 4.37
C LEU A 277 20.41 -9.68 3.91
N ARG A 278 20.55 -10.65 4.82
CA ARG A 278 20.25 -12.06 4.55
C ARG A 278 18.76 -12.33 4.38
N GLY A 279 17.92 -11.48 4.96
CA GLY A 279 16.46 -11.63 4.95
C GLY A 279 15.91 -12.51 6.07
N ASP A 280 16.74 -12.89 7.05
CA ASP A 280 16.36 -13.65 8.24
C ASP A 280 15.37 -12.86 9.10
N ARG A 281 15.57 -11.53 9.18
CA ARG A 281 14.73 -10.63 9.95
C ARG A 281 13.92 -9.74 9.02
N ARG A 282 12.59 -9.90 9.07
CA ARG A 282 11.63 -9.08 8.31
C ARG A 282 10.51 -8.55 9.21
N PRO A 283 9.93 -7.39 8.86
CA PRO A 283 8.74 -6.87 9.53
C PRO A 283 7.59 -7.88 9.49
N ARG A 284 6.87 -8.01 10.61
CA ARG A 284 5.93 -9.13 10.84
C ARG A 284 4.72 -9.11 9.90
N TRP A 285 4.21 -7.93 9.60
CA TRP A 285 2.96 -7.75 8.85
C TRP A 285 3.15 -7.28 7.41
N LEU A 286 4.37 -7.41 6.86
CA LEU A 286 4.56 -7.15 5.45
C LEU A 286 3.97 -8.27 4.58
N PRO A 287 3.39 -7.93 3.41
CA PRO A 287 3.03 -8.93 2.42
C PRO A 287 4.21 -9.80 2.03
N ARG A 288 3.91 -11.03 1.60
CA ARG A 288 4.92 -11.88 0.96
C ARG A 288 5.43 -11.20 -0.31
N ARG A 289 6.70 -11.40 -0.60
CA ARG A 289 7.31 -10.91 -1.85
C ARG A 289 6.64 -11.60 -3.02
N LYS A 290 6.48 -10.87 -4.11
CA LYS A 290 6.15 -11.52 -5.37
C LYS A 290 7.36 -12.38 -5.78
N PRO A 291 7.19 -13.68 -6.04
CA PRO A 291 8.25 -14.46 -6.65
C PRO A 291 8.51 -13.92 -8.07
N GLY A 292 9.73 -13.47 -8.38
CA GLY A 292 10.20 -13.43 -9.78
C GLY A 292 10.37 -12.10 -10.52
N GLU A 293 10.28 -10.92 -9.91
CA GLU A 293 10.61 -9.64 -10.60
C GLU A 293 12.11 -9.24 -10.49
N GLY A 294 12.98 -10.18 -10.13
CA GLY A 294 14.46 -10.03 -10.13
C GLY A 294 15.16 -10.60 -11.37
N LYS A 295 14.41 -11.07 -12.38
CA LYS A 295 14.97 -11.53 -13.65
C LYS A 295 14.97 -10.41 -14.68
N HIS A 296 15.87 -9.45 -14.53
CA HIS A 296 16.36 -8.70 -15.68
C HIS A 296 17.87 -8.94 -15.78
N ALA A 297 18.19 -9.93 -16.63
CA ALA A 297 19.49 -10.07 -17.28
C ALA A 297 19.64 -8.97 -18.34
#